data_AF-A0AAV4UP14-F1
#
_entry.id   AF-A0AAV4UP14-F1
#
_cell.length_a   1.000
_cell.length_b   1.000
_cell.length_c   1.000
_cell.angle_alpha   90.00
_cell.angle_beta   90.00
_cell.angle_gamma   90.00
#
_symmetry.space_group_name_H-M   'P 1'
#
loop_
_entity.id
_entity.type
_entity.pdbx_description
1 polymer ?
#
loop_
_entity_poly.entity_id
_entity_poly.type
_entity_poly.pdbx_seq_one_letter_code
_entity_poly.pdbx_strand_id
1 'polypeptide(L)'
;MDCHILCYMCLTKADEVSLDNVHDVCKVSAVKRMIDRGGGNINCQDCGQNTPLHLVIQHCDEKLRLVTKLLSMGAQPNVYNGNKNTSLHLAIIYNNDERVVQMLIQHGADVHLQDVFNNTPVHLAVRLGKLKMLRLLIKAGAELDSRNLLLETPLMAAVRHSNVAAVKQLLSFGASTSVVGLNKYIALHFAARKSHPNLEIICDLMKYDSDVNWLDERYQTPIMYALEKYYDIPSDDLACTKLLIKCDVLQRLYNNQKLYLAEFLDTYSVFPELYAYFKQCVAEALRMKNQFIQDNFSFFEFAAKGLNNKALFQLTTPYKKLLSIRYFELPEHFLFIMMLLLVVLRSRTYRESSWI
;
A
#
# COMPACT_ATOMS: atom_id res chain seq x y z
N MET A 1 3.77 -16.53 49.51
CA MET A 1 3.20 -15.18 49.44
C MET A 1 4.23 -14.23 50.01
N ASP A 2 4.66 -13.30 49.15
CA ASP A 2 5.40 -12.06 49.42
C ASP A 2 6.87 -12.10 49.89
N CYS A 3 7.66 -11.19 49.29
CA CYS A 3 9.03 -10.74 49.65
C CYS A 3 10.28 -11.32 48.96
N HIS A 4 10.31 -11.46 47.62
CA HIS A 4 11.59 -11.49 46.86
C HIS A 4 11.67 -10.49 45.67
N ILE A 5 10.89 -9.39 45.69
CA ILE A 5 10.80 -8.40 44.59
C ILE A 5 11.83 -7.22 44.70
N LEU A 6 12.92 -7.35 45.47
CA LEU A 6 13.89 -6.26 45.66
C LEU A 6 15.37 -6.70 45.54
N CYS A 7 15.81 -7.00 44.32
CA CYS A 7 17.21 -6.87 43.84
C CYS A 7 17.14 -7.19 42.33
N TYR A 8 17.51 -6.37 41.36
CA TYR A 8 18.73 -5.60 41.21
C TYR A 8 18.42 -4.29 40.49
N MET A 9 18.88 -3.19 41.09
CA MET A 9 18.92 -1.89 40.45
C MET A 9 20.32 -1.65 39.95
N CYS A 10 20.44 -1.08 38.74
CA CYS A 10 21.65 -0.50 38.19
C CYS A 10 22.31 0.46 39.19
N LEU A 11 23.20 -0.08 40.01
CA LEU A 11 24.20 0.65 40.76
C LEU A 11 25.53 -0.05 40.46
N THR A 12 26.44 0.75 39.91
CA THR A 12 27.87 0.48 39.73
C THR A 12 28.29 -0.41 38.56
N LYS A 13 29.44 -0.03 38.00
CA LYS A 13 30.19 -0.69 36.93
C LYS A 13 30.62 -2.09 37.38
N ALA A 14 29.76 -3.08 37.24
CA ALA A 14 30.09 -4.50 37.13
C ALA A 14 28.76 -5.24 36.92
N ASP A 15 28.77 -6.20 36.00
CA ASP A 15 27.76 -7.25 35.86
C ASP A 15 26.48 -6.88 35.11
N GLU A 16 26.57 -7.08 33.79
CA GLU A 16 25.47 -7.33 32.86
C GLU A 16 24.66 -8.54 33.32
N VAL A 17 23.52 -8.35 34.00
CA VAL A 17 22.55 -9.46 34.19
C VAL A 17 21.10 -9.01 33.96
N SER A 18 20.45 -9.92 33.25
CA SER A 18 19.22 -9.89 32.47
C SER A 18 17.89 -9.68 33.23
N LEU A 19 16.88 -9.24 32.46
CA LEU A 19 15.50 -8.93 32.87
C LEU A 19 14.59 -10.19 32.91
N ASP A 20 15.14 -11.38 33.10
CA ASP A 20 14.59 -12.62 32.52
C ASP A 20 13.40 -13.25 33.28
N ASN A 21 13.16 -12.90 34.54
CA ASN A 21 12.16 -13.57 35.38
C ASN A 21 11.11 -12.62 36.00
N VAL A 22 10.91 -11.43 35.43
CA VAL A 22 9.96 -10.46 35.99
C VAL A 22 8.73 -10.31 35.08
N HIS A 23 7.54 -10.45 35.66
CA HIS A 23 6.25 -10.20 35.02
C HIS A 23 6.26 -8.84 34.30
N ASP A 24 5.57 -8.68 33.16
CA ASP A 24 5.63 -7.47 32.31
C ASP A 24 5.47 -6.14 33.09
N VAL A 25 4.57 -6.12 34.08
CA VAL A 25 4.34 -5.00 35.01
C VAL A 25 5.60 -4.62 35.81
N CYS A 26 6.38 -5.61 36.21
CA CYS A 26 7.62 -5.39 36.95
C CYS A 26 8.76 -4.88 36.05
N LYS A 27 8.79 -5.26 34.76
CA LYS A 27 9.74 -4.71 33.77
C LYS A 27 9.51 -3.22 33.54
N VAL A 28 8.26 -2.80 33.34
CA VAL A 28 7.92 -1.36 33.19
C VAL A 28 8.25 -0.57 34.47
N SER A 29 8.01 -1.16 35.64
CA SER A 29 8.36 -0.55 36.92
C SER A 29 9.88 -0.36 37.08
N ALA A 30 10.68 -1.30 36.58
CA ALA A 30 12.14 -1.15 36.53
C ALA A 30 12.57 0.00 35.60
N VAL A 31 11.94 0.13 34.44
CA VAL A 31 12.18 1.26 33.52
C VAL A 31 11.82 2.59 34.17
N LYS A 32 10.69 2.69 34.88
CA LYS A 32 10.31 3.89 35.65
C LYS A 32 11.38 4.27 36.68
N ARG A 33 11.83 3.31 37.49
CA ARG A 33 12.91 3.53 38.48
C ARG A 33 14.23 3.96 37.84
N MET A 34 14.57 3.41 36.67
CA MET A 34 15.77 3.78 35.92
C MET A 34 15.72 5.25 35.48
N ILE A 35 14.56 5.70 34.98
CA ILE A 35 14.33 7.10 34.59
C ILE A 35 14.44 8.03 35.81
N ASP A 36 13.81 7.66 36.93
CA ASP A 36 13.74 8.51 38.13
C ASP A 36 15.10 8.68 38.82
N ARG A 37 15.95 7.65 38.81
CA ARG A 37 17.29 7.70 39.44
C ARG A 37 18.39 8.23 38.53
N GLY A 38 18.13 8.40 37.23
CA GLY A 38 19.07 8.99 36.27
C GLY A 38 20.37 8.22 36.03
N GLY A 39 20.42 6.92 36.35
CA GLY A 39 21.67 6.15 36.49
C GLY A 39 21.75 4.79 35.77
N GLY A 40 21.04 4.58 34.65
CA GLY A 40 21.05 3.32 33.90
C GLY A 40 21.29 3.49 32.40
N ASN A 41 21.79 2.44 31.74
CA ASN A 41 21.93 2.42 30.28
C ASN A 41 20.54 2.41 29.63
N ILE A 42 20.16 3.53 29.01
CA ILE A 42 18.86 3.74 28.38
C ILE A 42 18.57 2.79 27.20
N ASN A 43 19.64 2.20 26.63
CA ASN A 43 19.61 1.31 25.48
C ASN A 43 20.00 -0.13 25.85
N CYS A 44 19.95 -0.53 27.13
CA CYS A 44 20.15 -1.92 27.52
C CYS A 44 19.10 -2.84 26.87
N GLN A 45 19.39 -4.13 26.76
CA GLN A 45 18.47 -5.11 26.16
C GLN A 45 18.18 -6.26 27.15
N ASP A 46 16.94 -6.74 27.19
CA ASP A 46 16.59 -7.99 27.89
C ASP A 46 16.95 -9.25 27.08
N CYS A 47 16.67 -10.46 27.60
CA CYS A 47 16.85 -11.71 26.84
C CYS A 47 16.07 -11.74 25.51
N GLY A 48 14.94 -11.03 25.44
CA GLY A 48 14.16 -10.85 24.21
C GLY A 48 14.72 -9.76 23.31
N GLN A 49 15.91 -9.23 23.62
CA GLN A 49 16.57 -8.10 22.99
C GLN A 49 15.72 -6.81 23.02
N ASN A 50 14.76 -6.71 23.95
CA ASN A 50 13.92 -5.53 24.09
C ASN A 50 14.66 -4.43 24.85
N THR A 51 14.64 -3.21 24.29
CA THR A 51 15.13 -2.02 24.98
C THR A 51 14.07 -1.51 25.96
N PRO A 52 14.43 -0.65 26.93
CA PRO A 52 13.47 0.09 27.74
C PRO A 52 12.36 0.76 26.91
N LEU A 53 12.70 1.26 25.72
CA LEU A 53 11.74 1.85 24.78
C LEU A 53 10.76 0.81 24.22
N HIS A 54 11.23 -0.38 23.84
CA HIS A 54 10.35 -1.50 23.43
C HIS A 54 9.37 -1.89 24.53
N LEU A 55 9.86 -2.07 25.76
CA LEU A 55 9.06 -2.52 26.90
C LEU A 55 7.94 -1.52 27.25
N VAL A 56 8.25 -0.22 27.24
CA VAL A 56 7.24 0.83 27.49
C VAL A 56 6.18 0.85 26.40
N ILE A 57 6.57 0.72 25.14
CA ILE A 57 5.64 0.74 24.00
C ILE A 57 4.68 -0.47 24.03
N GLN A 58 5.16 -1.62 24.49
CA GLN A 58 4.39 -2.86 24.50
C GLN A 58 3.48 -3.01 25.75
N HIS A 59 3.99 -2.65 26.94
CA HIS A 59 3.35 -3.07 28.20
C HIS A 59 2.90 -1.92 29.12
N CYS A 60 3.14 -0.66 28.79
CA CYS A 60 2.75 0.46 29.65
C CYS A 60 1.41 1.08 29.23
N ASP A 61 0.60 1.60 30.15
CA ASP A 61 -0.59 2.39 29.81
C ASP A 61 -0.24 3.88 29.53
N GLU A 62 0.69 4.45 30.29
CA GLU A 62 1.15 5.84 30.19
C GLU A 62 2.24 6.04 29.11
N LYS A 63 2.06 5.42 27.95
CA LYS A 63 3.12 5.28 26.93
C LYS A 63 3.70 6.60 26.48
N LEU A 64 2.87 7.59 26.17
CA LEU A 64 3.31 8.85 25.59
C LEU A 64 4.32 9.58 26.49
N ARG A 65 4.05 9.66 27.80
CA ARG A 65 4.93 10.33 28.77
C ARG A 65 6.29 9.63 28.85
N LEU A 66 6.29 8.32 29.01
CA LEU A 66 7.53 7.55 29.19
C LEU A 66 8.33 7.45 27.88
N VAL A 67 7.68 7.25 26.73
CA VAL A 67 8.34 7.26 25.42
C VAL A 67 9.04 8.61 25.20
N THR A 68 8.34 9.72 25.45
CA THR A 68 8.93 11.08 25.31
C THR A 68 10.15 11.24 26.22
N LYS A 69 10.05 10.79 27.48
CA LYS A 69 11.16 10.90 28.42
C LYS A 69 12.35 10.03 28.01
N LEU A 70 12.12 8.79 27.61
CA LEU A 70 13.17 7.87 27.14
C LEU A 70 13.89 8.45 25.91
N LEU A 71 13.15 8.94 24.92
CA LEU A 71 13.71 9.57 23.72
C LEU A 71 14.51 10.84 24.07
N SER A 72 14.02 11.67 24.98
CA SER A 72 14.76 12.86 25.46
C SER A 72 16.08 12.52 26.18
N MET A 73 16.20 11.30 26.70
CA MET A 73 17.41 10.77 27.33
C MET A 73 18.34 10.04 26.36
N GLY A 74 18.04 10.04 25.06
CA GLY A 74 18.88 9.40 24.04
C GLY A 74 18.57 7.91 23.79
N ALA A 75 17.35 7.46 24.10
CA ALA A 75 16.89 6.14 23.67
C ALA A 75 16.88 6.02 22.14
N GLN A 76 17.44 4.95 21.60
CA GLN A 76 17.55 4.71 20.17
C GLN A 76 16.30 3.99 19.63
N PRO A 77 15.51 4.61 18.73
CA PRO A 77 14.27 4.01 18.23
C PRO A 77 14.48 2.89 17.19
N ASN A 78 15.68 2.80 16.60
CA ASN A 78 15.99 1.92 15.47
C ASN A 78 16.64 0.59 15.87
N VAL A 79 16.75 0.31 17.17
CA VAL A 79 17.27 -0.96 17.67
C VAL A 79 16.24 -2.06 17.40
N TYR A 80 16.70 -3.22 16.95
CA TYR A 80 15.85 -4.40 16.79
C TYR A 80 15.72 -5.18 18.09
N ASN A 81 14.52 -5.69 18.38
CA ASN A 81 14.34 -6.76 19.35
C ASN A 81 14.53 -8.15 18.72
N GLY A 82 14.35 -9.21 19.51
CA GLY A 82 14.60 -10.59 19.08
C GLY A 82 13.70 -11.07 17.93
N ASN A 83 12.58 -10.39 17.71
CA ASN A 83 11.67 -10.62 16.58
C ASN A 83 11.94 -9.68 15.40
N LYS A 84 13.12 -9.03 15.37
CA LYS A 84 13.49 -8.00 14.39
C LYS A 84 12.46 -6.87 14.29
N ASN A 85 11.78 -6.53 15.39
CA ASN A 85 10.92 -5.35 15.45
C ASN A 85 11.68 -4.17 16.04
N THR A 86 11.50 -2.99 15.45
CA THR A 86 11.93 -1.72 16.05
C THR A 86 10.83 -1.14 16.92
N SER A 87 11.14 -0.06 17.65
CA SER A 87 10.14 0.68 18.44
C SER A 87 8.96 1.16 17.60
N LEU A 88 9.20 1.52 16.33
CA LEU A 88 8.15 1.93 15.40
C LEU A 88 7.22 0.74 15.02
N HIS A 89 7.77 -0.45 14.81
CA HIS A 89 6.97 -1.65 14.54
C HIS A 89 6.06 -1.98 15.73
N LEU A 90 6.61 -2.01 16.95
CA LEU A 90 5.85 -2.28 18.16
C LEU A 90 4.80 -1.19 18.42
N ALA A 91 5.10 0.07 18.11
CA ALA A 91 4.13 1.15 18.21
C ALA A 91 2.92 0.89 17.31
N ILE A 92 3.17 0.49 16.06
CA ILE A 92 2.09 0.16 15.10
C ILE A 92 1.36 -1.12 15.50
N ILE A 93 2.00 -2.10 16.14
CA ILE A 93 1.33 -3.35 16.54
C ILE A 93 0.42 -3.10 17.76
N TYR A 94 0.98 -2.57 18.83
CA TYR A 94 0.33 -2.57 20.16
C TYR A 94 -0.45 -1.29 20.50
N ASN A 95 -0.32 -0.22 19.69
CA ASN A 95 -0.92 1.07 20.03
C ASN A 95 -1.97 1.52 19.04
N ASN A 96 -3.03 2.14 19.55
CA ASN A 96 -4.03 2.82 18.74
C ASN A 96 -3.80 4.33 18.67
N ASP A 97 -2.94 4.86 19.54
CA ASP A 97 -2.60 6.28 19.61
C ASP A 97 -1.49 6.62 18.61
N GLU A 98 -1.83 7.43 17.61
CA GLU A 98 -0.88 7.92 16.60
C GLU A 98 0.24 8.80 17.17
N ARG A 99 0.08 9.37 18.38
CA ARG A 99 1.07 10.27 19.00
C ARG A 99 2.39 9.56 19.32
N VAL A 100 2.35 8.28 19.70
CA VAL A 100 3.57 7.49 19.94
C VAL A 100 4.35 7.31 18.64
N VAL A 101 3.67 7.00 17.54
CA VAL A 101 4.28 6.89 16.21
C VAL A 101 4.86 8.23 15.77
N GLN A 102 4.12 9.33 15.94
CA GLN A 102 4.60 10.67 15.62
C GLN A 102 5.86 11.04 16.42
N MET A 103 5.87 10.76 17.72
CA MET A 103 7.01 11.06 18.60
C MET A 103 8.27 10.28 18.20
N LEU A 104 8.11 9.00 17.86
CA LEU A 104 9.21 8.15 17.40
C LEU A 104 9.80 8.69 16.09
N ILE A 105 8.96 9.02 15.10
CA ILE A 105 9.40 9.59 13.82
C ILE A 105 10.14 10.92 14.05
N GLN A 106 9.63 11.79 14.92
CA GLN A 106 10.28 13.07 15.26
C GLN A 106 11.66 12.89 15.90
N HIS A 107 11.91 11.75 16.56
CA HIS A 107 13.20 11.41 17.16
C HIS A 107 14.03 10.45 16.28
N GLY A 108 13.80 10.45 14.97
CA GLY A 108 14.65 9.73 14.01
C GLY A 108 14.36 8.24 13.88
N ALA A 109 13.15 7.79 14.24
CA ALA A 109 12.72 6.43 13.90
C ALA A 109 12.66 6.26 12.37
N ASP A 110 13.39 5.28 11.86
CA ASP A 110 13.45 4.96 10.43
C ASP A 110 12.19 4.20 10.00
N VAL A 111 11.48 4.77 9.03
CA VAL A 111 10.21 4.26 8.49
C VAL A 111 10.39 3.17 7.43
N HIS A 112 11.63 2.85 7.06
CA HIS A 112 11.98 1.86 6.02
C HIS A 112 12.48 0.53 6.59
N LEU A 113 12.88 0.49 7.87
CA LEU A 113 13.36 -0.73 8.52
C LEU A 113 12.30 -1.82 8.45
N GLN A 114 12.74 -3.05 8.19
CA GLN A 114 11.83 -4.17 7.98
C GLN A 114 11.85 -5.15 9.16
N ASP A 115 10.68 -5.74 9.46
CA ASP A 115 10.55 -6.80 10.45
C ASP A 115 11.12 -8.16 9.99
N VAL A 116 10.92 -9.21 10.78
CA VAL A 116 11.35 -10.59 10.46
C VAL A 116 10.71 -11.14 9.19
N PHE A 117 9.56 -10.60 8.78
CA PHE A 117 8.84 -10.97 7.56
C PHE A 117 9.09 -9.98 6.41
N ASN A 118 10.13 -9.16 6.53
CA ASN A 118 10.45 -8.05 5.63
C ASN A 118 9.30 -7.03 5.48
N ASN A 119 8.36 -6.96 6.42
CA ASN A 119 7.33 -5.92 6.40
C ASN A 119 7.95 -4.60 6.85
N THR A 120 7.77 -3.55 6.05
CA THR A 120 7.98 -2.17 6.50
C THR A 120 6.86 -1.75 7.47
N PRO A 121 7.04 -0.68 8.25
CA PRO A 121 5.98 -0.05 9.04
C PRO A 121 4.67 0.18 8.26
N VAL A 122 4.76 0.51 6.97
CA VAL A 122 3.60 0.72 6.08
C VAL A 122 2.82 -0.58 5.91
N HIS A 123 3.49 -1.71 5.66
CA HIS A 123 2.83 -3.02 5.57
C HIS A 123 2.05 -3.34 6.83
N LEU A 124 2.65 -3.10 8.01
CA LEU A 124 1.99 -3.34 9.29
C LEU A 124 0.76 -2.45 9.48
N ALA A 125 0.88 -1.15 9.19
CA ALA A 125 -0.23 -0.21 9.33
C ALA A 125 -1.41 -0.58 8.42
N VAL A 126 -1.13 -1.03 7.20
CA VAL A 126 -2.15 -1.52 6.25
C VAL A 126 -2.81 -2.79 6.75
N ARG A 127 -2.01 -3.80 7.11
CA ARG A 127 -2.50 -5.11 7.59
C ARG A 127 -3.38 -4.97 8.83
N LEU A 128 -3.04 -4.04 9.72
CA LEU A 128 -3.77 -3.79 10.97
C LEU A 128 -4.87 -2.73 10.81
N GLY A 129 -5.08 -2.17 9.61
CA GLY A 129 -6.12 -1.15 9.36
C GLY A 129 -5.87 0.21 10.05
N LYS A 130 -4.64 0.51 10.47
CA LYS A 130 -4.29 1.72 11.22
C LYS A 130 -4.05 2.91 10.29
N LEU A 131 -5.11 3.38 9.64
CA LEU A 131 -5.06 4.42 8.59
C LEU A 131 -4.43 5.74 9.03
N LYS A 132 -4.62 6.14 10.30
CA LYS A 132 -3.99 7.34 10.85
C LYS A 132 -2.46 7.20 10.91
N MET A 133 -1.98 6.05 11.38
CA MET A 133 -0.55 5.74 11.42
C MET A 133 0.02 5.62 10.00
N LEU A 134 -0.74 5.00 9.08
CA LEU A 134 -0.38 4.96 7.66
C LEU A 134 -0.15 6.37 7.10
N ARG A 135 -1.02 7.35 7.39
CA ARG A 135 -0.83 8.74 6.95
C ARG A 135 0.45 9.37 7.52
N LEU A 136 0.79 9.09 8.78
CA LEU A 136 2.00 9.60 9.40
C LEU A 136 3.26 9.03 8.73
N LEU A 137 3.28 7.72 8.49
CA LEU A 137 4.40 7.05 7.82
C LEU A 137 4.63 7.58 6.41
N ILE A 138 3.56 7.75 5.62
CA ILE A 138 3.65 8.31 4.27
C ILE A 138 4.19 9.74 4.31
N LYS A 139 3.68 10.59 5.22
CA LYS A 139 4.19 11.96 5.40
C LYS A 139 5.66 12.01 5.83
N ALA A 140 6.13 10.97 6.50
CA ALA A 140 7.52 10.81 6.91
C ALA A 140 8.42 10.25 5.78
N GLY A 141 7.89 10.06 4.57
CA GLY A 141 8.66 9.62 3.41
C GLY A 141 8.75 8.10 3.23
N ALA A 142 7.88 7.33 3.89
CA ALA A 142 7.91 5.88 3.76
C ALA A 142 7.68 5.41 2.31
N GLU A 143 8.48 4.43 1.88
CA GLU A 143 8.35 3.81 0.56
C GLU A 143 7.08 2.94 0.51
N LEU A 144 6.28 3.13 -0.54
CA LEU A 144 4.98 2.47 -0.72
C LEU A 144 5.03 1.21 -1.57
N ASP A 145 6.15 0.96 -2.24
CA ASP A 145 6.31 -0.12 -3.22
C ASP A 145 7.33 -1.19 -2.78
N SER A 146 7.89 -1.07 -1.57
CA SER A 146 8.76 -2.11 -1.00
C SER A 146 7.99 -3.43 -0.90
N ARG A 147 8.69 -4.55 -1.10
CA ARG A 147 8.09 -5.89 -1.04
C ARG A 147 8.51 -6.64 0.22
N ASN A 148 7.55 -7.28 0.87
CA ASN A 148 7.80 -8.16 2.02
C ASN A 148 8.26 -9.57 1.58
N LEU A 149 8.40 -10.52 2.52
CA LEU A 149 8.80 -11.89 2.21
C LEU A 149 7.82 -12.65 1.31
N LEU A 150 6.55 -12.25 1.25
CA LEU A 150 5.55 -12.79 0.32
C LEU A 150 5.61 -12.12 -1.05
N LEU A 151 6.60 -11.27 -1.29
CA LEU A 151 6.71 -10.38 -2.44
C LEU A 151 5.50 -9.44 -2.61
N GLU A 152 4.75 -9.18 -1.54
CA GLU A 152 3.60 -8.26 -1.57
C GLU A 152 4.07 -6.83 -1.31
N THR A 153 3.54 -5.87 -2.05
CA THR A 153 3.57 -4.45 -1.65
C THR A 153 2.49 -4.16 -0.61
N PRO A 154 2.55 -3.03 0.12
CA PRO A 154 1.45 -2.54 0.93
C PRO A 154 0.12 -2.48 0.19
N LEU A 155 0.10 -2.09 -1.10
CA LEU A 155 -1.12 -2.06 -1.91
C LEU A 155 -1.68 -3.47 -2.14
N MET A 156 -0.83 -4.45 -2.49
CA MET A 156 -1.26 -5.84 -2.64
C MET A 156 -1.81 -6.41 -1.33
N ALA A 157 -1.15 -6.12 -0.20
CA ALA A 157 -1.63 -6.52 1.11
C ALA A 157 -3.00 -5.88 1.43
N ALA A 158 -3.22 -4.60 1.10
CA ALA A 158 -4.51 -3.93 1.28
C ALA A 158 -5.63 -4.61 0.47
N VAL A 159 -5.35 -4.91 -0.80
CA VAL A 159 -6.28 -5.60 -1.71
C VAL A 159 -6.58 -7.01 -1.21
N ARG A 160 -5.55 -7.77 -0.78
CA ARG A 160 -5.72 -9.13 -0.25
C ARG A 160 -6.63 -9.18 0.98
N HIS A 161 -6.63 -8.15 1.83
CA HIS A 161 -7.52 -8.06 2.99
C HIS A 161 -8.82 -7.29 2.70
N SER A 162 -9.09 -6.94 1.44
CA SER A 162 -10.26 -6.16 1.02
C SER A 162 -10.42 -4.83 1.78
N ASN A 163 -9.31 -4.21 2.19
CA ASN A 163 -9.32 -2.95 2.93
C ASN A 163 -9.43 -1.76 1.97
N VAL A 164 -10.65 -1.44 1.55
CA VAL A 164 -10.96 -0.36 0.61
C VAL A 164 -10.34 0.98 1.02
N ALA A 165 -10.43 1.32 2.32
CA ALA A 165 -9.92 2.60 2.81
C ALA A 165 -8.38 2.69 2.71
N ALA A 166 -7.66 1.59 2.99
CA ALA A 166 -6.21 1.54 2.80
C ALA A 166 -5.83 1.58 1.32
N VAL A 167 -6.55 0.86 0.44
CA VAL A 167 -6.35 0.91 -1.02
C VAL A 167 -6.45 2.34 -1.52
N LYS A 168 -7.56 3.03 -1.24
CA LYS A 168 -7.76 4.43 -1.65
C LYS A 168 -6.65 5.35 -1.16
N GLN A 169 -6.27 5.18 0.11
CA GLN A 169 -5.25 6.02 0.70
C GLN A 169 -3.89 5.78 0.02
N LEU A 170 -3.45 4.54 -0.12
CA LEU A 170 -2.19 4.20 -0.79
C LEU A 170 -2.14 4.73 -2.22
N LEU A 171 -3.20 4.51 -3.01
CA LEU A 171 -3.28 4.99 -4.38
C LEU A 171 -3.25 6.54 -4.46
N SER A 172 -3.98 7.23 -3.57
CA SER A 172 -3.96 8.69 -3.50
C SER A 172 -2.59 9.30 -3.16
N PHE A 173 -1.71 8.51 -2.55
CA PHE A 173 -0.32 8.89 -2.24
C PHE A 173 0.69 8.34 -3.25
N GLY A 174 0.22 7.75 -4.36
CA GLY A 174 1.09 7.34 -5.47
C GLY A 174 1.67 5.93 -5.36
N ALA A 175 1.08 5.03 -4.55
CA ALA A 175 1.46 3.62 -4.58
C ALA A 175 1.25 3.04 -5.99
N SER A 176 2.23 2.30 -6.50
CA SER A 176 2.20 1.80 -7.87
C SER A 176 1.29 0.57 -8.00
N THR A 177 0.43 0.59 -9.02
CA THR A 177 -0.45 -0.52 -9.39
C THR A 177 0.26 -1.59 -10.25
N SER A 178 1.49 -1.30 -10.70
CA SER A 178 2.25 -2.11 -11.65
C SER A 178 3.36 -2.95 -11.02
N VAL A 179 3.61 -2.80 -9.71
CA VAL A 179 4.61 -3.63 -9.02
C VAL A 179 4.21 -5.10 -9.11
N VAL A 180 5.20 -5.94 -9.34
CA VAL A 180 5.02 -7.37 -9.58
C VAL A 180 5.40 -8.16 -8.33
N GLY A 181 4.44 -8.91 -7.82
CA GLY A 181 4.57 -9.76 -6.64
C GLY A 181 4.87 -11.21 -6.99
N LEU A 182 4.54 -12.12 -6.08
CA LEU A 182 4.69 -13.56 -6.28
C LEU A 182 3.87 -14.03 -7.50
N ASN A 183 4.39 -15.00 -8.25
CA ASN A 183 3.80 -15.54 -9.49
C ASN A 183 3.56 -14.49 -10.60
N LYS A 184 4.31 -13.39 -10.57
CA LYS A 184 4.10 -12.20 -11.40
C LYS A 184 2.75 -11.48 -11.20
N TYR A 185 2.12 -11.63 -10.05
CA TYR A 185 0.83 -10.98 -9.79
C TYR A 185 1.00 -9.48 -9.55
N ILE A 186 0.20 -8.68 -10.25
CA ILE A 186 -0.07 -7.28 -9.87
C ILE A 186 -1.26 -7.19 -8.90
N ALA A 187 -1.48 -6.04 -8.26
CA ALA A 187 -2.57 -5.84 -7.30
C ALA A 187 -3.95 -6.24 -7.86
N LEU A 188 -4.19 -6.03 -9.16
CA LEU A 188 -5.44 -6.37 -9.82
C LEU A 188 -5.72 -7.88 -9.89
N HIS A 189 -4.69 -8.72 -10.01
CA HIS A 189 -4.84 -10.18 -9.93
C HIS A 189 -5.42 -10.62 -8.58
N PHE A 190 -4.94 -10.01 -7.49
CA PHE A 190 -5.44 -10.28 -6.14
C PHE A 190 -6.90 -9.84 -5.98
N ALA A 191 -7.28 -8.70 -6.55
CA ALA A 191 -8.66 -8.21 -6.50
C ALA A 191 -9.62 -9.14 -7.27
N ALA A 192 -9.23 -9.56 -8.47
CA ALA A 192 -10.06 -10.36 -9.36
C ALA A 192 -10.23 -11.82 -8.92
N ARG A 193 -9.23 -12.41 -8.25
CA ARG A 193 -9.23 -13.82 -7.80
C ARG A 193 -10.10 -14.10 -6.57
N LYS A 194 -10.64 -13.06 -5.92
CA LYS A 194 -11.49 -13.23 -4.73
C LYS A 194 -12.81 -13.90 -5.10
N SER A 195 -13.36 -14.74 -4.20
CA SER A 195 -14.70 -15.33 -4.40
C SER A 195 -15.80 -14.26 -4.47
N HIS A 196 -15.61 -13.15 -3.75
CA HIS A 196 -16.45 -11.95 -3.83
C HIS A 196 -15.55 -10.75 -4.15
N PRO A 197 -15.23 -10.50 -5.43
CA PRO A 197 -14.42 -9.37 -5.82
C PRO A 197 -15.08 -8.06 -5.43
N ASN A 198 -14.33 -7.16 -4.81
CA ASN A 198 -14.87 -5.85 -4.43
C ASN A 198 -14.80 -4.90 -5.63
N LEU A 199 -15.96 -4.52 -6.15
CA LEU A 199 -16.08 -3.63 -7.32
C LEU A 199 -15.37 -2.29 -7.12
N GLU A 200 -15.44 -1.74 -5.92
CA GLU A 200 -14.82 -0.46 -5.58
C GLU A 200 -13.29 -0.53 -5.65
N ILE A 201 -12.70 -1.61 -5.15
CA ILE A 201 -11.24 -1.84 -5.25
C ILE A 201 -10.81 -1.98 -6.72
N ILE A 202 -11.56 -2.73 -7.53
CA ILE A 202 -11.26 -2.86 -8.96
C ILE A 202 -11.35 -1.48 -9.63
N CYS A 203 -12.42 -0.72 -9.38
CA CYS A 203 -12.57 0.65 -9.90
C CYS A 203 -11.40 1.56 -9.48
N ASP A 204 -11.00 1.51 -8.21
CA ASP A 204 -9.89 2.29 -7.70
C ASP A 204 -8.57 1.88 -8.39
N LEU A 205 -8.29 0.60 -8.56
CA LEU A 205 -7.08 0.16 -9.28
C LEU A 205 -7.07 0.60 -10.75
N MET A 206 -8.22 0.52 -11.45
CA MET A 206 -8.34 1.01 -12.83
C MET A 206 -8.11 2.52 -12.94
N LYS A 207 -8.52 3.26 -11.91
CA LYS A 207 -8.35 4.72 -11.85
C LYS A 207 -6.89 5.15 -11.79
N TYR A 208 -6.02 4.29 -11.31
CA TYR A 208 -4.58 4.52 -11.25
C TYR A 208 -3.87 3.60 -12.26
N ASP A 209 -4.45 3.47 -13.45
CA ASP A 209 -3.88 2.85 -14.66
C ASP A 209 -3.30 1.44 -14.45
N SER A 210 -3.95 0.63 -13.60
CA SER A 210 -3.57 -0.78 -13.46
C SER A 210 -3.80 -1.54 -14.76
N ASP A 211 -2.78 -2.26 -15.23
CA ASP A 211 -2.85 -2.99 -16.49
C ASP A 211 -3.75 -4.22 -16.39
N VAL A 212 -4.90 -4.19 -17.06
CA VAL A 212 -5.87 -5.30 -17.02
C VAL A 212 -5.45 -6.48 -17.87
N ASN A 213 -4.44 -6.29 -18.72
CA ASN A 213 -3.90 -7.29 -19.63
C ASN A 213 -2.59 -7.90 -19.14
N TRP A 214 -2.13 -7.53 -17.95
CA TRP A 214 -0.90 -8.09 -17.41
C TRP A 214 -0.99 -9.61 -17.28
N LEU A 215 0.05 -10.30 -17.76
CA LEU A 215 0.13 -11.76 -17.72
C LEU A 215 0.98 -12.21 -16.54
N ASP A 216 0.43 -13.12 -15.75
CA ASP A 216 1.15 -13.79 -14.67
C ASP A 216 2.08 -14.91 -15.19
N GLU A 217 2.71 -15.68 -14.30
CA GLU A 217 3.58 -16.81 -14.68
C GLU A 217 2.86 -17.97 -15.40
N ARG A 218 1.52 -18.02 -15.32
CA ARG A 218 0.65 -19.00 -15.98
C ARG A 218 -0.02 -18.42 -17.22
N TYR A 219 0.43 -17.27 -17.70
CA TYR A 219 -0.18 -16.53 -18.80
C TYR A 219 -1.66 -16.21 -18.56
N GLN A 220 -2.05 -16.05 -17.31
CA GLN A 220 -3.39 -15.64 -16.91
C GLN A 220 -3.42 -14.14 -16.68
N THR A 221 -4.49 -13.51 -17.15
CA THR A 221 -4.82 -12.11 -16.87
C THR A 221 -5.69 -12.01 -15.61
N PRO A 222 -5.83 -10.83 -14.97
CA PRO A 222 -6.77 -10.65 -13.87
C PRO A 222 -8.20 -11.06 -14.22
N ILE A 223 -8.65 -10.75 -15.44
CA ILE A 223 -9.98 -11.13 -15.91
C ILE A 223 -10.17 -12.65 -15.99
N MET A 224 -9.15 -13.41 -16.37
CA MET A 224 -9.22 -14.89 -16.39
C MET A 224 -9.46 -15.47 -14.99
N TYR A 225 -8.86 -14.88 -13.94
CA TYR A 225 -9.16 -15.27 -12.56
C TYR A 225 -10.58 -14.94 -12.11
N ALA A 226 -11.14 -13.80 -12.55
CA ALA A 226 -12.53 -13.46 -12.27
C ALA A 226 -13.51 -14.45 -12.93
N LEU A 227 -13.14 -15.03 -14.08
CA LEU A 227 -13.94 -16.02 -14.79
C LEU A 227 -13.78 -17.44 -14.24
N GLU A 228 -12.59 -17.81 -13.77
CA GLU A 228 -12.38 -19.11 -13.11
C GLU A 228 -13.35 -19.25 -11.92
N LYS A 229 -13.61 -18.13 -11.24
CA LYS A 229 -14.58 -18.05 -10.14
C LYS A 229 -16.03 -17.89 -10.57
N TYR A 230 -16.33 -17.75 -11.86
CA TYR A 230 -17.69 -17.58 -12.38
C TYR A 230 -18.63 -18.70 -11.91
N TYR A 231 -18.18 -19.95 -11.89
CA TYR A 231 -19.00 -21.10 -11.46
C TYR A 231 -19.31 -21.09 -9.96
N ASP A 232 -18.48 -20.41 -9.15
CA ASP A 232 -18.64 -20.27 -7.71
C ASP A 232 -19.47 -19.01 -7.34
N ILE A 233 -19.71 -18.09 -8.30
CA ILE A 233 -20.40 -16.81 -8.07
C ILE A 233 -21.90 -16.97 -8.41
N PRO A 234 -22.83 -16.61 -7.52
CA PRO A 234 -24.26 -16.51 -7.88
C PRO A 234 -24.43 -15.59 -9.09
N SER A 235 -25.26 -15.96 -10.06
CA SER A 235 -25.44 -15.28 -11.36
C SER A 235 -25.73 -13.77 -11.33
N ASP A 236 -25.90 -13.19 -10.16
CA ASP A 236 -26.34 -11.81 -9.98
C ASP A 236 -25.17 -10.83 -9.71
N ASP A 237 -23.94 -11.32 -9.46
CA ASP A 237 -22.77 -10.48 -9.11
C ASP A 237 -21.64 -10.51 -10.16
N LEU A 238 -21.97 -10.32 -11.44
CA LEU A 238 -20.98 -10.23 -12.52
C LEU A 238 -20.40 -8.82 -12.72
N ALA A 239 -20.67 -7.87 -11.82
CA ALA A 239 -20.33 -6.46 -12.01
C ALA A 239 -18.81 -6.25 -12.21
N CYS A 240 -18.00 -6.95 -11.40
CA CYS A 240 -16.54 -6.90 -11.46
C CYS A 240 -16.00 -7.47 -12.79
N THR A 241 -16.51 -8.62 -13.22
CA THR A 241 -16.10 -9.27 -14.48
C THR A 241 -16.50 -8.43 -15.68
N LYS A 242 -17.74 -7.89 -15.71
CA LYS A 242 -18.20 -6.97 -16.75
C LYS A 242 -17.34 -5.71 -16.82
N LEU A 243 -16.94 -5.15 -15.67
CA LEU A 243 -16.03 -4.01 -15.63
C LEU A 243 -14.65 -4.35 -16.23
N LEU A 244 -14.07 -5.49 -15.86
CA LEU A 244 -12.78 -5.95 -16.40
C LEU A 244 -12.84 -6.17 -17.90
N ILE A 245 -13.91 -6.78 -18.43
CA ILE A 245 -14.15 -6.96 -19.87
C ILE A 245 -14.12 -5.61 -20.58
N LYS A 246 -14.86 -4.64 -20.04
CA LYS A 246 -14.98 -3.32 -20.66
C LYS A 246 -13.64 -2.59 -20.64
N CYS A 247 -12.91 -2.62 -19.52
CA CYS A 247 -11.58 -2.03 -19.41
C CYS A 247 -10.58 -2.66 -20.39
N ASP A 248 -10.61 -3.99 -20.57
CA ASP A 248 -9.75 -4.69 -21.50
C ASP A 248 -9.97 -4.22 -22.95
N VAL A 249 -11.21 -4.25 -23.42
CA VAL A 249 -11.59 -3.80 -24.77
C VAL A 249 -11.11 -2.37 -25.01
N LEU A 250 -11.30 -1.49 -24.03
CA LEU A 250 -10.89 -0.09 -24.13
C LEU A 250 -9.36 0.06 -24.16
N GLN A 251 -8.61 -0.69 -23.35
CA GLN A 251 -7.16 -0.56 -23.26
C GLN A 251 -6.49 -1.08 -24.54
N ARG A 252 -6.98 -2.20 -25.10
CA ARG A 252 -6.53 -2.72 -26.41
C ARG A 252 -6.81 -1.73 -27.53
N LEU A 253 -8.00 -1.13 -27.54
CA LEU A 253 -8.37 -0.12 -28.53
C LEU A 253 -7.48 1.12 -28.43
N TYR A 254 -7.24 1.61 -27.20
CA TYR A 254 -6.38 2.76 -26.93
C TYR A 254 -4.93 2.51 -27.40
N ASN A 255 -4.40 1.32 -27.15
CA ASN A 255 -3.06 0.92 -27.58
C ASN A 255 -2.95 0.59 -29.07
N ASN A 256 -4.02 0.82 -29.87
CA ASN A 256 -4.12 0.41 -31.28
C ASN A 256 -3.77 -1.07 -31.51
N GLN A 257 -3.94 -1.91 -30.50
CA GLN A 257 -3.75 -3.33 -30.62
C GLN A 257 -4.92 -3.91 -31.40
N LYS A 258 -4.66 -4.96 -32.18
CA LYS A 258 -5.72 -5.68 -32.86
C LYS A 258 -6.67 -6.24 -31.79
N LEU A 259 -7.95 -5.88 -31.90
CA LEU A 259 -9.06 -6.50 -31.17
C LEU A 259 -9.27 -7.91 -31.74
N TYR A 260 -8.28 -8.80 -31.58
CA TYR A 260 -8.43 -10.18 -31.99
C TYR A 260 -9.48 -10.85 -31.09
N LEU A 261 -10.70 -10.96 -31.62
CA LEU A 261 -11.78 -11.73 -31.02
C LEU A 261 -11.37 -13.19 -30.75
N ALA A 262 -10.49 -13.76 -31.59
CA ALA A 262 -10.25 -15.21 -31.66
C ALA A 262 -9.49 -15.81 -30.47
N GLU A 263 -8.42 -15.17 -29.97
CA GLU A 263 -7.73 -15.64 -28.75
C GLU A 263 -8.59 -15.44 -27.48
N PHE A 264 -9.54 -14.50 -27.55
CA PHE A 264 -10.53 -14.18 -26.54
C PHE A 264 -11.75 -15.12 -26.56
N LEU A 265 -11.92 -15.94 -27.60
CA LEU A 265 -13.13 -16.74 -27.84
C LEU A 265 -13.04 -18.16 -27.25
N ASP A 266 -11.86 -18.77 -27.18
CA ASP A 266 -11.72 -20.12 -26.64
C ASP A 266 -11.93 -20.17 -25.11
N THR A 267 -11.66 -19.07 -24.40
CA THR A 267 -11.79 -18.99 -22.93
C THR A 267 -13.19 -18.52 -22.46
N TYR A 268 -13.92 -17.75 -23.28
CA TYR A 268 -15.17 -17.08 -22.88
C TYR A 268 -16.43 -17.60 -23.59
N SER A 269 -16.28 -18.41 -24.65
CA SER A 269 -17.40 -19.03 -25.37
C SER A 269 -18.32 -19.87 -24.46
N VAL A 270 -17.82 -20.25 -23.29
CA VAL A 270 -18.56 -20.99 -22.26
C VAL A 270 -19.62 -20.14 -21.55
N PHE A 271 -19.58 -18.79 -21.67
CA PHE A 271 -20.49 -17.87 -20.99
C PHE A 271 -21.26 -16.95 -21.97
N PRO A 272 -22.44 -17.37 -22.47
CA PRO A 272 -23.18 -16.62 -23.50
C PRO A 272 -23.52 -15.17 -23.13
N GLU A 273 -23.85 -14.89 -21.86
CA GLU A 273 -24.16 -13.53 -21.39
C GLU A 273 -22.94 -12.60 -21.45
N LEU A 274 -21.79 -13.05 -20.94
CA LEU A 274 -20.55 -12.28 -20.97
C LEU A 274 -20.05 -12.08 -22.40
N TYR A 275 -20.24 -13.08 -23.27
CA TYR A 275 -19.89 -12.95 -24.68
C TYR A 275 -20.75 -11.91 -25.41
N ALA A 276 -22.07 -11.88 -25.13
CA ALA A 276 -22.94 -10.84 -25.66
C ALA A 276 -22.51 -9.44 -25.17
N TYR A 277 -22.16 -9.32 -23.88
CA TYR A 277 -21.68 -8.08 -23.28
C TYR A 277 -20.34 -7.62 -23.88
N PHE A 278 -19.39 -8.53 -24.10
CA PHE A 278 -18.12 -8.23 -24.76
C PHE A 278 -18.33 -7.65 -26.17
N LYS A 279 -19.16 -8.28 -27.00
CA LYS A 279 -19.48 -7.77 -28.34
C LYS A 279 -20.10 -6.37 -28.29
N GLN A 280 -20.95 -6.13 -27.29
CA GLN A 280 -21.56 -4.82 -27.08
C GLN A 280 -20.51 -3.77 -26.71
N CYS A 281 -19.55 -4.11 -25.84
CA CYS A 281 -18.42 -3.25 -25.49
C CYS A 281 -17.54 -2.92 -26.71
N VAL A 282 -17.23 -3.90 -27.55
CA VAL A 282 -16.44 -3.69 -28.77
C VAL A 282 -17.16 -2.74 -29.73
N ALA A 283 -18.46 -2.95 -29.96
CA ALA A 283 -19.25 -2.08 -30.84
C ALA A 283 -19.31 -0.63 -30.31
N GLU A 284 -19.50 -0.46 -29.00
CA GLU A 284 -19.48 0.85 -28.34
C GLU A 284 -18.11 1.52 -28.46
N ALA A 285 -17.03 0.80 -28.18
CA ALA A 285 -15.66 1.32 -28.23
C ALA A 285 -15.25 1.75 -29.65
N LEU A 286 -15.60 0.96 -30.68
CA LEU A 286 -15.37 1.33 -32.08
C LEU A 286 -16.20 2.55 -32.51
N ARG A 287 -17.46 2.65 -32.06
CA ARG A 287 -18.31 3.81 -32.32
C ARG A 287 -17.69 5.08 -31.72
N MET A 288 -17.12 4.99 -30.52
CA MET A 288 -16.39 6.09 -29.89
C MET A 288 -15.11 6.45 -30.63
N LYS A 289 -14.29 5.46 -31.03
CA LYS A 289 -13.08 5.72 -31.82
C LYS A 289 -13.41 6.53 -33.07
N ASN A 290 -14.55 6.25 -33.71
CA ASN A 290 -14.99 6.98 -34.91
C ASN A 290 -15.55 8.39 -34.60
N GLN A 291 -16.02 8.66 -33.38
CA GLN A 291 -16.55 9.97 -32.97
C GLN A 291 -15.48 10.91 -32.40
N PHE A 292 -14.44 10.37 -31.74
CA PHE A 292 -13.46 11.15 -30.98
C PHE A 292 -12.08 11.23 -31.66
N ILE A 293 -12.02 11.16 -33.00
CA ILE A 293 -10.77 11.12 -33.81
C ILE A 293 -9.85 12.35 -33.65
N GLN A 294 -10.22 13.41 -32.91
CA GLN A 294 -9.46 14.67 -32.93
C GLN A 294 -8.76 15.09 -31.62
N ASP A 295 -9.01 14.42 -30.48
CA ASP A 295 -8.49 14.89 -29.18
C ASP A 295 -7.64 13.83 -28.47
N ASN A 296 -6.42 14.19 -28.06
CA ASN A 296 -5.53 13.37 -27.22
C ASN A 296 -6.09 13.24 -25.79
N PHE A 297 -6.86 12.19 -25.51
CA PHE A 297 -7.36 11.87 -24.16
C PHE A 297 -6.45 10.86 -23.42
N SER A 298 -6.47 10.90 -22.09
CA SER A 298 -5.97 9.79 -21.26
C SER A 298 -6.92 8.58 -21.32
N PHE A 299 -6.41 7.37 -21.04
CA PHE A 299 -7.21 6.14 -21.00
C PHE A 299 -8.44 6.28 -20.09
N PHE A 300 -8.29 6.93 -18.93
CA PHE A 300 -9.40 7.10 -17.99
C PHE A 300 -10.45 8.11 -18.47
N GLU A 301 -10.07 9.17 -19.18
CA GLU A 301 -11.02 10.10 -19.82
C GLU A 301 -11.76 9.43 -20.97
N PHE A 302 -11.06 8.61 -21.75
CA PHE A 302 -11.64 7.79 -22.80
C PHE A 302 -12.63 6.78 -22.21
N ALA A 303 -12.22 6.04 -21.18
CA ALA A 303 -13.07 5.09 -20.48
C ALA A 303 -14.29 5.78 -19.86
N ALA A 304 -14.11 6.88 -19.14
CA ALA A 304 -15.20 7.52 -18.42
C ALA A 304 -16.24 8.20 -19.33
N LYS A 305 -15.84 8.68 -20.52
CA LYS A 305 -16.78 9.14 -21.55
C LYS A 305 -17.54 7.98 -22.21
N GLY A 306 -16.90 6.81 -22.32
CA GLY A 306 -17.50 5.59 -22.87
C GLY A 306 -18.29 4.75 -21.87
N LEU A 307 -18.20 5.06 -20.58
CA LEU A 307 -18.86 4.32 -19.52
C LEU A 307 -20.18 5.03 -19.16
N ASN A 308 -21.31 4.47 -19.61
CA ASN A 308 -22.65 4.68 -19.00
C ASN A 308 -22.75 4.08 -17.59
N ASN A 309 -21.65 4.09 -16.82
CA ASN A 309 -21.57 3.53 -15.50
C ASN A 309 -21.55 4.71 -14.52
N LYS A 310 -22.68 4.97 -13.83
CA LYS A 310 -22.83 6.11 -12.89
C LYS A 310 -21.67 6.22 -11.89
N ALA A 311 -21.06 5.10 -11.48
CA ALA A 311 -19.90 5.05 -10.59
C ALA A 311 -18.64 5.68 -11.23
N LEU A 312 -18.26 5.29 -12.45
CA LEU A 312 -17.14 5.91 -13.18
C LEU A 312 -17.44 7.33 -13.64
N PHE A 313 -18.69 7.65 -13.95
CA PHE A 313 -19.11 9.01 -14.27
C PHE A 313 -18.99 9.94 -13.06
N GLN A 314 -19.42 9.52 -11.86
CA GLN A 314 -19.23 10.28 -10.61
C GLN A 314 -17.74 10.47 -10.25
N LEU A 315 -16.87 9.54 -10.67
CA LEU A 315 -15.41 9.61 -10.49
C LEU A 315 -14.71 10.67 -11.39
N THR A 316 -15.37 11.20 -12.45
CA THR A 316 -14.82 12.26 -13.31
C THR A 316 -15.07 13.69 -12.82
N THR A 317 -15.98 13.86 -11.85
CA THR A 317 -16.34 15.18 -11.30
C THR A 317 -15.15 15.95 -10.72
N PRO A 318 -14.14 15.33 -10.07
CA PRO A 318 -12.92 16.02 -9.63
C PRO A 318 -12.02 16.48 -10.79
N TYR A 319 -11.96 15.71 -11.89
CA TYR A 319 -11.17 16.02 -13.07
C TYR A 319 -11.72 17.23 -13.84
N LYS A 320 -13.04 17.42 -13.86
CA LYS A 320 -13.64 18.66 -14.40
C LYS A 320 -13.17 19.91 -13.67
N LYS A 321 -12.88 19.82 -12.36
CA LYS A 321 -12.36 20.97 -11.59
C LYS A 321 -10.90 21.30 -11.93
N LEU A 322 -10.07 20.28 -12.14
CA LEU A 322 -8.68 20.44 -12.59
C LEU A 322 -8.56 20.94 -14.04
N LEU A 323 -9.41 20.47 -14.95
CA LEU A 323 -9.47 20.97 -16.34
C LEU A 323 -10.17 22.33 -16.46
N SER A 324 -10.98 22.73 -15.47
CA SER A 324 -11.59 24.07 -15.42
C SER A 324 -10.65 25.16 -14.92
N ILE A 325 -9.49 24.79 -14.36
CA ILE A 325 -8.36 25.71 -14.20
C ILE A 325 -7.77 25.89 -15.59
N ARG A 326 -8.44 26.72 -16.40
CA ARG A 326 -7.89 27.24 -17.64
C ARG A 326 -6.52 27.84 -17.34
N TYR A 327 -5.61 27.57 -18.26
CA TYR A 327 -4.44 28.30 -18.75
C TYR A 327 -4.40 29.85 -18.63
N PHE A 328 -4.95 30.46 -17.59
CA PHE A 328 -4.81 31.87 -17.27
C PHE A 328 -4.37 31.96 -15.81
N GLU A 329 -3.21 32.57 -15.56
CA GLU A 329 -2.62 32.88 -14.25
C GLU A 329 -1.69 31.82 -13.62
N LEU A 330 -0.66 31.37 -14.34
CA LEU A 330 0.57 30.86 -13.68
C LEU A 330 1.79 31.67 -14.16
N PRO A 331 2.66 32.17 -13.25
CA PRO A 331 3.86 32.93 -13.61
C PRO A 331 4.81 32.09 -14.47
N GLU A 332 5.49 32.72 -15.43
CA GLU A 332 6.34 32.08 -16.46
C GLU A 332 7.41 31.11 -15.91
N HIS A 333 7.80 31.24 -14.64
CA HIS A 333 8.73 30.33 -13.97
C HIS A 333 8.17 28.91 -13.71
N PHE A 334 6.85 28.74 -13.66
CA PHE A 334 6.22 27.41 -13.47
C PHE A 334 6.19 26.59 -14.76
N LEU A 335 6.10 27.24 -15.93
CA LEU A 335 6.20 26.58 -17.23
C LEU A 335 7.59 25.98 -17.46
N PHE A 336 8.63 26.64 -16.98
CA PHE A 336 10.01 26.18 -17.14
C PHE A 336 10.30 24.89 -16.36
N ILE A 337 9.71 24.74 -15.16
CA ILE A 337 9.85 23.54 -14.32
C ILE A 337 9.05 22.36 -14.90
N MET A 338 7.86 22.61 -15.46
CA MET A 338 7.07 21.58 -16.15
C MET A 338 7.72 21.11 -17.46
N MET A 339 8.34 22.01 -18.23
CA MET A 339 9.11 21.63 -19.42
C MET A 339 10.36 20.81 -19.06
N LEU A 340 11.04 21.13 -17.96
CA LEU A 340 12.17 20.32 -17.46
C LEU A 340 11.74 18.92 -17.01
N LEU A 341 10.58 18.79 -16.35
CA LEU A 341 10.02 17.48 -15.97
C LEU A 341 9.64 16.64 -17.20
N LEU A 342 9.09 17.27 -18.24
CA LEU A 342 8.77 16.59 -19.50
C LEU A 342 10.03 16.18 -20.29
N VAL A 343 11.10 16.98 -20.27
CA VAL A 343 12.38 16.63 -20.90
C VAL A 343 13.09 15.50 -20.12
N VAL A 344 13.05 15.51 -18.78
CA VAL A 344 13.61 14.44 -17.95
C VAL A 344 12.85 13.13 -18.16
N LEU A 345 11.52 13.15 -18.27
CA LEU A 345 10.71 11.97 -18.59
C LEU A 345 10.93 11.47 -20.02
N ARG A 346 11.22 12.37 -20.98
CA ARG A 346 11.54 12.00 -22.37
C ARG A 346 12.97 11.46 -22.55
N SER A 347 13.88 11.77 -21.63
CA SER A 347 15.27 11.29 -21.66
C SER A 347 15.45 9.87 -21.08
N ARG A 348 14.52 9.41 -20.23
CA ARG A 348 14.55 8.03 -19.67
C ARG A 348 13.98 6.98 -20.62
N THR A 349 13.25 7.36 -21.66
CA THR A 349 12.70 6.43 -22.67
C THR A 349 13.58 6.26 -23.92
N TYR A 350 14.79 6.85 -23.95
CA TYR A 350 15.69 6.79 -25.11
C TYR A 350 17.07 6.14 -24.83
N ARG A 351 17.26 5.43 -23.71
CA ARG A 351 18.56 4.82 -23.34
C ARG A 351 18.65 3.30 -23.37
N GLU A 352 17.73 2.60 -24.04
CA GLU A 352 17.86 1.16 -24.33
C GLU A 352 17.64 0.85 -25.82
N SER A 353 18.35 1.55 -26.70
CA SER A 353 18.40 1.22 -28.13
C SER A 353 19.74 1.58 -28.75
N SER A 354 20.85 1.10 -28.18
CA SER A 354 22.15 1.13 -28.86
C SER A 354 23.21 0.37 -28.07
N TRP A 355 23.26 -0.95 -28.21
CA TRP A 355 24.52 -1.71 -28.24
C TRP A 355 24.35 -2.86 -29.24
N ILE A 356 25.42 -3.04 -30.01
CA ILE A 356 25.63 -3.80 -31.25
C ILE A 356 25.18 -5.26 -31.19
#